data_AF-A0A7W5AU81-F1
#
_entry.id   AF-A0A7W5AU81-F1
#
_cell.length_a   1.000
_cell.length_b   1.000
_cell.length_c   1.000
_cell.angle_alpha   90.00
_cell.angle_beta   90.00
_cell.angle_gamma   90.00
#
_symmetry.space_group_name_H-M   'P 1'
#
loop_
_entity.id
_entity.type
_entity.pdbx_description
1 polymer ?
#
loop_
_entity_poly.entity_id
_entity_poly.type
_entity_poly.pdbx_seq_one_letter_code
_entity_poly.pdbx_strand_id
1 'polypeptide(L)' 'MGKIALTLVIIGAVNWLLVGLFEWDLVSALLGGEVHRESSMLSRIVYALVGLCGIYCIRYLVADDRRARV' A
#
# COMPACT_ATOMS: atom_id res chain seq x y z
N MET A 1 -2.26 1.64 19.39
CA MET A 1 -1.22 2.27 18.54
C MET A 1 -0.87 1.43 17.31
N GLY A 2 -0.54 0.14 17.44
CA GLY A 2 -0.13 -0.70 16.30
C GLY A 2 -1.14 -0.81 15.15
N LYS A 3 -2.45 -0.86 15.45
CA LYS A 3 -3.50 -0.99 14.41
C LYS A 3 -3.57 0.21 13.46
N ILE A 4 -3.50 1.44 13.98
CA ILE A 4 -3.55 2.66 13.16
C ILE A 4 -2.32 2.72 12.24
N ALA A 5 -1.14 2.43 12.79
CA ALA A 5 0.10 2.36 12.00
C ALA A 5 0.01 1.29 10.90
N LEU A 6 -0.51 0.10 11.23
CA LEU A 6 -0.69 -0.99 10.26
C LEU A 6 -1.69 -0.62 9.16
N THR A 7 -2.79 0.03 9.51
CA THR A 7 -3.77 0.54 8.53
C THR A 7 -3.13 1.53 7.56
N LEU A 8 -2.34 2.50 8.07
CA LEU A 8 -1.63 3.46 7.21
C LEU A 8 -0.62 2.77 6.28
N VAL A 9 0.11 1.77 6.78
CA VAL A 9 1.03 0.96 5.96
C VAL A 9 0.28 0.23 4.84
N ILE A 10 -0.89 -0.37 5.14
CA ILE A 10 -1.71 -1.05 4.13
C ILE A 10 -2.19 -0.06 3.07
N ILE A 11 -2.69 1.12 3.46
CA ILE A 11 -3.11 2.16 2.53
C ILE A 11 -1.95 2.58 1.62
N GLY A 12 -0.77 2.83 2.20
CA GLY A 12 0.43 3.17 1.43
C GLY A 12 0.83 2.07 0.46
N ALA A 13 0.81 0.81 0.90
CA ALA A 13 1.16 -0.32 0.04
C ALA A 13 0.20 -0.48 -1.15
N VAL A 14 -1.11 -0.30 -0.94
CA VAL A 14 -2.09 -0.31 -2.03
C VAL A 14 -1.79 0.82 -3.03
N ASN A 15 -1.45 2.03 -2.57
CA ASN A 15 -1.04 3.11 -3.47
C ASN A 15 0.21 2.72 -4.29
N TRP A 16 1.25 2.19 -3.65
CA TRP A 16 2.45 1.76 -4.36
C TRP A 16 2.20 0.62 -5.34
N LEU A 17 1.28 -0.30 -5.04
CA LEU A 17 0.88 -1.33 -6.00
C LEU A 17 0.28 -0.72 -7.28
N LEU A 18 -0.60 0.27 -7.12
CA LEU A 18 -1.22 0.98 -8.23
C LEU A 18 -0.18 1.73 -9.07
N VAL A 19 0.80 2.36 -8.42
CA VAL A 19 1.93 3.01 -9.11
C VAL A 19 2.80 1.99 -9.86
N GLY A 20 3.06 0.81 -9.29
CA GLY A 20 3.86 -0.23 -9.95
C GLY A 20 3.20 -0.83 -11.19
N LEU A 21 1.89 -1.09 -11.11
CA LEU A 21 1.12 -1.74 -12.19
C LEU A 21 0.69 -0.75 -13.26
N PHE A 22 0.11 0.39 -12.85
CA PHE A 22 -0.59 1.32 -13.74
C PHE A 22 0.03 2.72 -13.76
N GLU A 23 1.14 2.95 -13.06
CA GLU A 23 1.80 4.26 -12.96
C GLU A 23 0.87 5.36 -12.41
N TRP A 24 -0.18 4.92 -11.70
CA TRP A 24 -1.25 5.75 -11.18
C TRP A 24 -1.09 5.95 -9.68
N ASP A 25 -0.90 7.19 -9.25
CA ASP A 25 -0.81 7.55 -7.84
C ASP A 25 -2.16 8.05 -7.31
N LEU A 26 -2.80 7.22 -6.48
CA LEU A 26 -4.08 7.52 -5.82
C LEU A 26 -3.95 8.68 -4.84
N VAL A 27 -2.83 8.80 -4.13
CA VAL A 27 -2.60 9.88 -3.16
C VAL A 27 -2.54 11.22 -3.90
N SER A 28 -1.83 11.30 -5.02
CA SER A 28 -1.83 12.49 -5.88
C SER A 28 -3.21 12.76 -6.49
N ALA A 29 -3.96 11.73 -6.90
CA ALA A 29 -5.30 11.89 -7.43
C ALA A 29 -6.29 12.52 -6.43
N LEU A 30 -6.12 12.21 -5.14
CA LEU A 30 -6.99 12.74 -4.07
C LEU A 30 -6.54 14.10 -3.54
N LEU A 31 -5.23 14.39 -3.55
CA LEU A 31 -4.66 15.61 -2.94
C LEU A 31 -4.30 16.69 -3.97
N GLY A 32 -4.55 16.46 -5.27
CA GLY A 32 -4.37 17.46 -6.33
C GLY A 32 -2.95 17.57 -6.88
N GLY A 33 -2.27 16.44 -7.06
CA GLY A 33 -0.94 16.36 -7.69
C GLY A 33 -0.93 15.68 -9.05
N GLU A 34 0.26 15.47 -9.62
CA GLU A 34 0.44 14.67 -10.82
C GLU A 34 0.02 13.22 -10.57
N VAL A 35 -1.05 12.81 -11.25
CA VAL A 35 -1.72 11.51 -11.08
C VAL A 35 -0.96 10.39 -11.78
N HIS A 36 -0.37 10.70 -12.93
CA HIS A 36 0.50 9.78 -13.66
C HIS A 36 1.95 10.04 -13.26
N ARG A 37 2.65 9.00 -12.83
CA ARG A 37 4.08 9.05 -12.51
C ARG A 37 4.86 8.20 -13.49
N GLU A 38 5.78 8.81 -14.24
CA GLU A 38 6.75 8.04 -14.99
C GLU A 38 7.70 7.33 -14.02
N SER A 39 7.72 6.00 -14.09
CA SER A 39 8.59 5.18 -13.27
C SER A 39 9.40 4.23 -14.13
N SER A 40 10.71 4.16 -13.89
CA SER A 40 11.57 3.14 -14.51
C SER A 40 11.03 1.74 -14.24
N MET A 41 11.25 0.82 -15.19
CA MET A 41 10.79 -0.57 -15.10
C MET A 41 11.23 -1.26 -13.79
N LEU A 42 12.44 -0.94 -13.32
CA LEU A 42 12.95 -1.42 -12.02
C LEU A 42 12.13 -0.87 -10.83
N SER A 43 11.81 0.43 -10.84
CA SER A 43 10.99 1.05 -9.79
C SER A 43 9.61 0.41 -9.75
N ARG A 44 9.01 0.15 -10.91
CA ARG A 44 7.68 -0.49 -11.01
C ARG A 44 7.66 -1.88 -10.38
N ILE A 45 8.71 -2.67 -10.61
CA ILE A 45 8.87 -3.99 -9.96
C ILE A 45 8.95 -3.83 -8.44
N VAL A 46 9.77 -2.90 -7.94
CA VAL A 46 9.89 -2.65 -6.50
C VAL A 46 8.54 -2.21 -5.90
N TYR A 47 7.83 -1.28 -6.54
CA TYR A 47 6.54 -0.80 -6.07
C TYR A 47 5.48 -1.90 -6.04
N ALA A 48 5.45 -2.77 -7.06
CA ALA A 48 4.57 -3.93 -7.08
C ALA A 48 4.89 -4.91 -5.93
N LEU A 49 6.17 -5.19 -5.67
CA LEU A 49 6.60 -6.04 -4.57
C LEU A 49 6.23 -5.45 -3.20
N VAL A 50 6.46 -4.16 -2.99
CA VAL A 50 6.06 -3.44 -1.77
C VAL A 50 4.54 -3.54 -1.57
N GLY A 51 3.79 -3.31 -2.64
CA GLY A 51 2.33 -3.41 -2.63
C GLY A 51 1.82 -4.79 -2.26
N LEU A 52 2.41 -5.84 -2.85
CA LEU A 52 2.10 -7.24 -2.52
C LEU A 52 2.42 -7.57 -1.05
N CYS A 53 3.57 -7.12 -0.55
CA CYS A 53 3.95 -7.30 0.85
C CYS A 53 2.96 -6.63 1.80
N GLY A 54 2.49 -5.41 1.50
CA GLY A 54 1.49 -4.74 2.34
C GLY A 54 0.11 -5.37 2.28
N ILE A 55 -0.30 -5.95 1.15
CA ILE A 55 -1.53 -6.77 1.07
C ILE A 55 -1.39 -8.00 1.97
N TYR A 56 -0.24 -8.67 1.94
CA TYR A 56 0.01 -9.79 2.85
C TYR A 56 -0.07 -9.37 4.33
N CYS A 57 0.34 -8.13 4.66
CA CYS A 57 0.23 -7.59 6.01
C CYS A 57 -1.20 -7.46 6.54
N ILE A 58 -2.22 -7.44 5.67
CA ILE A 58 -3.64 -7.44 6.06
C ILE A 58 -3.97 -8.67 6.94
N ARG A 59 -3.31 -9.82 6.72
CA ARG A 59 -3.50 -11.01 7.56
C ARG A 59 -3.21 -10.73 9.03
N TYR A 60 -2.21 -9.89 9.31
CA TYR A 60 -1.80 -9.58 10.68
C TYR A 60 -2.80 -8.62 11.32
N LEU A 61 -3.37 -7.68 10.56
CA LEU A 61 -4.43 -6.79 11.06
C LEU A 61 -5.65 -7.59 11.52
N VAL A 62 -6.11 -8.54 10.70
CA VAL A 62 -7.26 -9.41 11.02
C VAL A 62 -6.93 -10.42 12.12
N ALA A 63 -5.70 -10.92 12.20
CA ALA A 63 -5.29 -11.87 13.23
C ALA A 63 -5.14 -11.22 14.62
N ASP A 64 -4.66 -9.97 14.68
CA ASP A 64 -4.51 -9.21 15.92
C ASP A 64 -5.86 -8.92 16.60
N ASP A 65 -6.92 -8.73 15.80
CA ASP A 65 -8.30 -8.61 16.29
C ASP A 65 -8.83 -9.90 16.94
N ARG A 66 -8.35 -11.09 16.50
CA ARG A 66 -8.74 -12.37 17.12
C ARG A 66 -8.04 -12.61 18.46
N ARG A 67 -6.78 -12.20 18.60
CA ARG A 67 -6.01 -12.37 19.84
C ARG A 67 -6.49 -11.47 20.98
N ALA A 68 -7.04 -10.30 20.67
CA ALA A 68 -7.56 -9.39 21.69
C ALA A 68 -8.93 -9.80 22.26
N ARG A 69 -9.57 -10.86 21.74
CA ARG A 69 -10.91 -11.33 22.15
C ARG A 69 -10.91 -12.69 22.88
N VAL A 70 -9.74 -13.27 23.14
CA VAL A 70 -9.53 -14.49 23.94
C VAL A 70 -8.84 -14.12 25.25
#